data_AF-A0A957J1T2-F1
#
_entry.id   AF-A0A957J1T2-F1
#
_cell.length_a   1.000
_cell.length_b   1.000
_cell.length_c   1.000
_cell.angle_alpha   90.00
_cell.angle_beta   90.00
_cell.angle_gamma   90.00
#
_symmetry.space_group_name_H-M   'P 1'
#
loop_
_entity.id
_entity.type
_entity.pdbx_description
1 polymer ?
#
loop_
_entity_poly.entity_id
_entity_poly.type
_entity_poly.pdbx_seq_one_letter_code
_entity_poly.pdbx_strand_id
1 'polypeptide(L)'
;MTDTFFEEEEFQTQFNGRTVVRILQQAMPYWPMLLGFLATITLVSFQDSIFTYITKRIVDDAIIARNADMLRQLLILYGGLTLLQSVWVFGFIYLAGVLGERIRYDLRKKMFNHLQTLSFSYFDRTPIGWIMSRVTSDSERIAELVTWGLLDITWGFTNISIAVIFMFLINWKMALIVVVIVPILVIVAAQFKVHILDEFRIVRKINSKITGAYNENIMGVRVTKSLTREEQDLGEFQVLTRDMYQAAYRAAWLSALFLPVVQLLVAVGVSAVVWYGGLQVEAGGMSIGDIQAFVSYITFMMWPVQEMARVYAQMQQSIASAERAFSLIDSVPEVQDKVGAIEPETLRGDIVFDHVDFYYEVEKPVLSDFSLHVQHGETIALVGPTGGGKSTIVNLLCRFYEPKQGVITIAGHDYTDLTLHAIHSQLGMVLQTPHLFSG
;
A
#
# COMPACT_ATOMS: atom_id res chain seq x y z
N MET A 1 -30.69 4.05 12.60
CA MET A 1 -29.36 3.71 12.06
C MET A 1 -29.43 4.10 10.60
N THR A 2 -28.66 5.10 10.20
CA THR A 2 -28.67 5.67 8.86
C THR A 2 -27.88 4.77 7.92
N ASP A 3 -28.52 4.30 6.84
CA ASP A 3 -27.99 3.36 5.83
C ASP A 3 -27.05 4.02 4.81
N THR A 4 -26.34 5.07 5.19
CA THR A 4 -25.50 5.91 4.33
C THR A 4 -24.11 6.04 4.94
N PHE A 5 -23.49 4.90 5.21
CA PHE A 5 -22.03 4.87 5.29
C PHE A 5 -21.47 5.31 3.94
N PHE A 6 -20.32 6.00 3.93
CA PHE A 6 -19.52 6.16 2.73
C PHE A 6 -19.45 4.80 2.03
N GLU A 7 -20.20 4.61 0.94
CA GLU A 7 -20.00 3.44 0.09
C GLU A 7 -18.54 3.52 -0.32
N GLU A 8 -17.78 2.50 0.07
CA GLU A 8 -16.40 2.40 -0.33
C GLU A 8 -16.42 2.49 -1.85
N GLU A 9 -15.98 3.61 -2.43
CA GLU A 9 -15.81 3.71 -3.88
C GLU A 9 -15.03 2.46 -4.25
N GLU A 10 -15.69 1.52 -4.94
CA GLU A 10 -15.01 0.39 -5.53
C GLU A 10 -14.10 1.02 -6.58
N PHE A 11 -12.89 1.38 -6.15
CA PHE A 11 -11.80 1.75 -7.03
C PHE A 11 -11.54 0.50 -7.85
N GLN A 12 -12.25 0.39 -8.96
CA GLN A 12 -11.93 -0.55 -10.02
C GLN A 12 -10.49 -0.25 -10.35
N THR A 13 -9.62 -1.20 -10.02
CA THR A 13 -8.16 -1.10 -10.06
C THR A 13 -7.72 -1.10 -11.52
N GLN A 14 -8.12 -0.08 -12.28
CA GLN A 14 -7.53 0.25 -13.55
C GLN A 14 -6.22 0.97 -13.23
N PHE A 15 -5.14 0.49 -13.84
CA PHE A 15 -3.79 1.03 -13.64
C PHE A 15 -3.78 2.54 -13.84
N ASN A 16 -3.72 3.30 -12.74
CA ASN A 16 -3.69 4.75 -12.78
C ASN A 16 -2.24 5.23 -12.68
N GLY A 17 -1.63 5.55 -13.83
CA GLY A 17 -0.26 6.06 -13.90
C GLY A 17 -0.05 7.34 -13.07
N ARG A 18 -1.10 8.14 -12.84
CA ARG A 18 -1.02 9.34 -11.98
C ARG A 18 -0.79 8.97 -10.51
N THR A 19 -1.44 7.92 -10.02
CA THR A 19 -1.26 7.43 -8.64
C THR A 19 0.18 6.97 -8.43
N VAL A 20 0.73 6.20 -9.37
CA VAL A 20 2.13 5.74 -9.31
C VAL A 20 3.11 6.92 -9.25
N VAL A 21 2.89 7.95 -10.06
CA VAL A 21 3.72 9.16 -10.02
C VAL A 21 3.61 9.86 -8.66
N ARG A 22 2.41 9.99 -8.07
CA ARG A 22 2.25 10.58 -6.73
C ARG A 22 2.90 9.75 -5.62
N ILE A 23 2.91 8.43 -5.74
CA ILE A 23 3.63 7.53 -4.84
C ILE A 23 5.14 7.82 -4.91
N LEU A 24 5.71 7.86 -6.13
CA LEU A 24 7.14 8.15 -6.33
C LEU A 24 7.53 9.58 -5.90
N GLN A 25 6.62 10.55 -6.05
CA GLN A 25 6.82 11.91 -5.58
C GLN A 25 7.05 12.00 -4.06
N GLN A 26 6.57 11.02 -3.27
CA GLN A 26 6.83 11.00 -1.83
C GLN A 26 8.32 10.79 -1.50
N ALA A 27 9.11 10.22 -2.40
CA ALA A 27 10.57 10.07 -2.23
C ALA A 27 11.37 11.32 -2.63
N MET A 28 10.79 12.24 -3.41
CA MET A 28 11.51 13.40 -3.95
C MET A 28 12.13 14.33 -2.88
N PRO A 29 11.49 14.57 -1.72
CA PRO A 29 12.12 15.33 -0.63
C PRO A 29 13.43 14.68 -0.13
N TYR A 30 13.58 13.37 -0.34
CA TYR A 30 14.71 12.55 0.08
C TYR A 30 15.56 12.06 -1.10
N TRP A 31 15.58 12.79 -2.22
CA TRP A 31 16.29 12.38 -3.44
C TRP A 31 17.77 11.99 -3.25
N PRO A 32 18.60 12.59 -2.34
CA PRO A 32 19.98 12.16 -2.18
C PRO A 32 20.06 10.76 -1.56
N MET A 33 19.11 10.46 -0.67
CA MET A 33 19.00 9.15 -0.03
C MET A 33 18.54 8.09 -1.01
N LEU A 34 17.55 8.43 -1.84
CA LEU A 34 17.08 7.61 -2.94
C LEU A 34 18.23 7.30 -3.91
N LEU A 35 18.98 8.30 -4.35
CA LEU A 35 20.13 8.09 -5.23
C LEU A 35 21.24 7.28 -4.57
N GLY A 36 21.56 7.55 -3.30
CA GLY A 36 22.56 6.77 -2.56
C GLY A 36 22.18 5.29 -2.50
N PHE A 37 20.92 5.00 -2.23
CA PHE A 37 20.36 3.66 -2.21
C PHE A 37 20.37 2.99 -3.61
N LEU A 38 19.98 3.72 -4.67
CA LEU A 38 20.01 3.21 -6.05
C LEU A 38 21.46 3.02 -6.57
N ALA A 39 22.41 3.79 -6.05
CA ALA A 39 23.83 3.61 -6.38
C ALA A 39 24.40 2.36 -5.69
N THR A 40 24.15 2.18 -4.39
CA THR A 40 24.67 1.02 -3.64
C THR A 40 24.10 -0.30 -4.17
N ILE A 41 22.82 -0.35 -4.54
CA ILE A 41 22.24 -1.56 -5.15
C ILE A 41 22.84 -1.88 -6.52
N THR A 42 23.10 -0.86 -7.33
CA THR A 42 23.76 -1.02 -8.63
C THR A 42 25.17 -1.58 -8.47
N LEU A 43 25.90 -1.10 -7.45
CA LEU A 43 27.22 -1.61 -7.10
C LEU A 43 27.17 -3.08 -6.65
N VAL A 44 26.16 -3.48 -5.87
CA VAL A 44 25.95 -4.89 -5.49
C VAL A 44 25.72 -5.75 -6.73
N SER A 45 24.80 -5.36 -7.61
CA SER A 45 24.50 -6.11 -8.84
C SER A 45 25.71 -6.22 -9.77
N PHE A 46 26.52 -5.17 -9.86
CA PHE A 46 27.78 -5.20 -10.60
C PHE A 46 28.77 -6.18 -10.00
N GLN A 47 28.87 -6.19 -8.66
CA GLN A 47 29.76 -7.08 -7.94
C GLN A 47 29.34 -8.56 -8.04
N ASP A 48 28.04 -8.86 -8.03
CA ASP A 48 27.51 -10.22 -8.27
C ASP A 48 28.01 -10.78 -9.61
N SER A 49 28.04 -9.93 -10.64
CA SER A 49 28.55 -10.32 -11.96
C SER A 49 30.07 -10.51 -11.97
N ILE A 50 30.81 -9.69 -11.22
CA ILE A 50 32.25 -9.86 -11.02
C ILE A 50 32.55 -11.18 -10.30
N PHE A 51 31.78 -11.55 -9.27
CA PHE A 51 31.96 -12.82 -8.57
C PHE A 51 31.86 -14.00 -9.51
N THR A 52 30.85 -14.00 -10.38
CA THR A 52 30.66 -15.06 -11.38
C THR A 52 31.88 -15.14 -12.33
N TYR A 53 32.42 -14.00 -12.77
CA TYR A 53 33.62 -13.95 -13.59
C TYR A 53 34.89 -14.41 -12.85
N ILE A 54 35.04 -14.07 -11.57
CA ILE A 54 36.16 -14.54 -10.74
C ILE A 54 36.07 -16.06 -10.55
N THR A 55 34.88 -16.62 -10.34
CA THR A 55 34.68 -18.07 -10.27
C THR A 55 35.11 -18.75 -11.56
N LYS A 56 34.80 -18.17 -12.74
CA LYS A 56 35.35 -18.64 -14.02
C LYS A 56 36.87 -18.67 -14.00
N ARG A 57 37.52 -17.57 -13.58
CA ARG A 57 39.00 -17.51 -13.53
C ARG A 57 39.60 -18.50 -12.54
N ILE A 58 38.92 -18.78 -11.43
CA ILE A 58 39.34 -19.82 -10.49
C ILE A 58 39.34 -21.19 -11.19
N VAL A 59 38.34 -21.48 -12.01
CA VAL A 59 38.29 -22.73 -12.78
C VAL A 59 39.41 -22.78 -13.82
N ASP A 60 39.51 -21.76 -14.68
CA ASP A 60 40.44 -21.77 -15.81
C ASP A 60 41.91 -21.58 -15.40
N ASP A 61 42.22 -20.49 -14.68
CA ASP A 61 43.59 -20.03 -14.41
C ASP A 61 44.23 -20.72 -13.20
N ALA A 62 43.43 -21.32 -12.31
CA ALA A 62 43.91 -21.91 -11.07
C ALA A 62 43.71 -23.43 -11.01
N ILE A 63 42.48 -23.93 -11.16
CA ILE A 63 42.19 -25.37 -11.02
C ILE A 63 42.72 -26.15 -12.23
N ILE A 64 42.32 -25.75 -13.46
CA ILE A 64 42.73 -26.45 -14.68
C ILE A 64 44.22 -26.28 -14.92
N ALA A 65 44.76 -25.07 -14.75
CA ALA A 65 46.19 -24.79 -14.87
C ALA A 65 47.04 -25.33 -13.69
N ARG A 66 46.42 -25.90 -12.65
CA ARG A 66 47.07 -26.41 -11.42
C ARG A 66 48.01 -25.40 -10.73
N ASN A 67 47.63 -24.11 -10.73
CA ASN A 67 48.42 -23.03 -10.16
C ASN A 67 47.89 -22.63 -8.77
N ALA A 68 48.55 -23.12 -7.71
CA ALA A 68 48.15 -22.88 -6.32
C ALA A 68 48.32 -21.42 -5.88
N ASP A 69 49.30 -20.70 -6.43
CA ASP A 69 49.53 -19.29 -6.10
C ASP A 69 48.42 -18.41 -6.70
N MET A 70 48.03 -18.67 -7.95
CA MET A 70 46.89 -18.01 -8.59
C MET A 70 45.59 -18.29 -7.84
N LEU A 71 45.38 -19.54 -7.40
CA LEU A 71 44.22 -19.91 -6.59
C LEU A 71 44.15 -19.07 -5.31
N ARG A 72 45.26 -18.98 -4.57
CA ARG A 72 45.33 -18.20 -3.32
C ARG A 72 45.05 -16.72 -3.57
N GLN A 73 45.61 -16.13 -4.63
CA GLN A 73 45.36 -14.73 -4.98
C GLN A 73 43.89 -14.48 -5.31
N LEU A 74 43.28 -15.33 -6.12
CA LEU A 74 41.86 -15.21 -6.48
C LEU A 74 40.93 -15.43 -5.28
N LEU A 75 41.25 -16.35 -4.37
CA LEU A 75 40.49 -16.55 -3.13
C LEU A 75 40.58 -15.35 -2.17
N ILE A 76 41.76 -14.73 -2.04
CA ILE A 76 41.94 -13.51 -1.24
C ILE A 76 41.14 -12.36 -1.87
N LEU A 77 41.20 -12.20 -3.20
CA LEU A 77 40.40 -11.21 -3.92
C LEU A 77 38.90 -11.45 -3.73
N TYR A 78 38.45 -12.70 -3.86
CA TYR A 78 37.06 -13.09 -3.64
C TYR A 78 36.61 -12.73 -2.22
N GLY A 79 37.39 -13.11 -1.19
CA GLY A 79 37.08 -12.78 0.21
C GLY A 79 37.06 -11.27 0.49
N GLY A 80 38.00 -10.51 -0.08
CA GLY A 80 38.04 -9.05 0.03
C GLY A 80 36.82 -8.39 -0.61
N LEU A 81 36.40 -8.89 -1.78
CA LEU A 81 35.16 -8.47 -2.42
C LEU A 81 33.95 -8.83 -1.55
N THR A 82 33.87 -10.02 -0.95
CA THR A 82 32.73 -10.38 -0.07
C THR A 82 32.56 -9.39 1.09
N LEU A 83 33.66 -8.96 1.71
CA LEU A 83 33.62 -7.93 2.76
C LEU A 83 33.11 -6.58 2.21
N LEU A 84 33.58 -6.17 1.03
CA LEU A 84 33.11 -4.97 0.36
C LEU A 84 31.61 -5.06 0.01
N GLN A 85 31.13 -6.22 -0.45
CA GLN A 85 29.72 -6.46 -0.75
C GLN A 85 28.87 -6.28 0.49
N SER A 86 29.36 -6.78 1.63
CA SER A 86 28.64 -6.69 2.91
C SER A 86 28.42 -5.23 3.32
N VAL A 87 29.39 -4.35 3.04
CA VAL A 87 29.26 -2.90 3.24
C VAL A 87 28.20 -2.32 2.31
N TRP A 88 28.18 -2.68 1.03
CA TRP A 88 27.16 -2.21 0.09
C TRP A 88 25.76 -2.70 0.45
N VAL A 89 25.64 -3.96 0.86
CA VAL A 89 24.39 -4.58 1.31
C VAL A 89 23.85 -3.84 2.54
N PHE A 90 24.70 -3.65 3.54
CA PHE A 90 24.33 -2.85 4.70
C PHE A 90 23.91 -1.42 4.32
N GLY A 91 24.67 -0.80 3.41
CA GLY A 91 24.40 0.55 2.91
C GLY A 91 23.02 0.69 2.29
N PHE A 92 22.65 -0.17 1.33
CA PHE A 92 21.33 -0.09 0.71
C PHE A 92 20.20 -0.45 1.68
N ILE A 93 20.38 -1.44 2.57
CA ILE A 93 19.36 -1.83 3.57
C ILE A 93 19.10 -0.67 4.54
N TYR A 94 20.16 -0.06 5.06
CA TYR A 94 20.05 1.08 5.97
C TYR A 94 19.37 2.27 5.28
N LEU A 95 19.81 2.62 4.06
CA LEU A 95 19.25 3.74 3.30
C LEU A 95 17.78 3.48 2.92
N ALA A 96 17.43 2.29 2.46
CA ALA A 96 16.04 1.94 2.14
C ALA A 96 15.15 1.95 3.38
N GLY A 97 15.63 1.41 4.51
CA GLY A 97 14.89 1.36 5.77
C GLY A 97 14.59 2.77 6.31
N VAL A 98 15.61 3.63 6.41
CA VAL A 98 15.42 5.00 6.91
C VAL A 98 14.58 5.83 5.95
N LEU A 99 14.72 5.64 4.63
CA LEU A 99 13.88 6.32 3.63
C LEU A 99 12.42 5.94 3.80
N GLY A 100 12.15 4.64 3.99
CA GLY A 100 10.80 4.11 4.15
C GLY A 100 10.12 4.65 5.40
N GLU A 101 10.85 4.73 6.50
CA GLU A 101 10.31 5.27 7.75
C GLU A 101 10.02 6.77 7.65
N ARG A 102 10.90 7.55 7.00
CA ARG A 102 10.68 8.98 6.78
C ARG A 102 9.44 9.25 5.92
N ILE A 103 9.29 8.53 4.80
CA ILE A 103 8.11 8.65 3.94
C ILE A 103 6.84 8.30 4.71
N ARG A 104 6.87 7.19 5.47
CA ARG A 104 5.75 6.74 6.31
C ARG A 104 5.38 7.78 7.37
N TYR A 105 6.38 8.34 8.03
CA TYR A 105 6.22 9.41 9.02
C TYR A 105 5.55 10.65 8.42
N ASP A 106 6.05 11.13 7.28
CA ASP A 106 5.52 12.33 6.62
C ASP A 106 4.08 12.13 6.16
N LEU A 107 3.77 10.97 5.56
CA LEU A 107 2.40 10.63 5.16
C LEU A 107 1.46 10.59 6.37
N ARG A 108 1.87 9.92 7.45
CA ARG A 108 1.08 9.86 8.70
C ARG A 108 0.86 11.23 9.30
N LYS A 109 1.91 12.04 9.39
CA LYS A 109 1.84 13.40 9.90
C LYS A 109 0.92 14.27 9.05
N LYS A 110 1.04 14.20 7.73
CA LYS A 110 0.20 14.95 6.80
C LYS A 110 -1.27 14.58 6.94
N MET A 111 -1.59 13.28 6.93
CA MET A 111 -2.97 12.81 7.10
C MET A 111 -3.53 13.16 8.48
N PHE A 112 -2.74 12.99 9.54
CA PHE A 112 -3.19 13.30 10.90
C PHE A 112 -3.47 14.79 11.09
N ASN A 113 -2.59 15.66 10.58
CA ASN A 113 -2.83 17.10 10.61
C ASN A 113 -4.05 17.49 9.77
N HIS A 114 -4.21 16.88 8.59
CA HIS A 114 -5.37 17.14 7.72
C HIS A 114 -6.69 16.69 8.37
N LEU A 115 -6.71 15.54 9.04
CA LEU A 115 -7.87 15.06 9.79
C LEU A 115 -8.35 16.09 10.82
N GLN A 116 -7.46 16.82 11.48
CA GLN A 116 -7.83 17.87 12.43
C GLN A 116 -8.49 19.10 11.78
N THR A 117 -8.33 19.26 10.46
CA THR A 117 -8.93 20.37 9.70
C THR A 117 -10.27 20.00 9.05
N LEU A 118 -10.62 18.71 9.00
CA LEU A 118 -11.85 18.25 8.38
C LEU A 118 -13.07 18.56 9.28
N SER A 119 -14.18 18.92 8.63
CA SER A 119 -15.45 19.20 9.29
C SER A 119 -16.09 17.94 9.89
N PHE A 120 -16.93 18.11 10.91
CA PHE A 120 -17.68 17.01 11.56
C PHE A 120 -18.48 16.13 10.58
N SER A 121 -19.03 16.71 9.50
CA SER A 121 -19.68 15.98 8.40
C SER A 121 -18.84 14.81 7.86
N TYR A 122 -17.52 14.98 7.80
CA TYR A 122 -16.61 13.93 7.35
C TYR A 122 -16.61 12.74 8.32
N PHE A 123 -16.56 13.01 9.63
CA PHE A 123 -16.51 11.98 10.67
C PHE A 123 -17.85 11.27 10.88
N ASP A 124 -18.97 11.96 10.63
CA ASP A 124 -20.29 11.36 10.74
C ASP A 124 -20.59 10.38 9.59
N ARG A 125 -19.97 10.60 8.41
CA ARG A 125 -20.14 9.74 7.22
C ARG A 125 -19.05 8.68 7.06
N THR A 126 -17.89 8.88 7.68
CA THR A 126 -16.71 8.01 7.48
C THR A 126 -16.48 7.11 8.69
N PRO A 127 -16.49 5.78 8.54
CA PRO A 127 -16.17 4.88 9.63
C PRO A 127 -14.78 5.14 10.23
N ILE A 128 -14.66 5.11 11.56
CA ILE A 128 -13.36 5.30 12.24
C ILE A 128 -12.32 4.28 11.76
N GLY A 129 -12.73 3.03 11.52
CA GLY A 129 -11.85 1.98 10.99
C GLY A 129 -11.30 2.31 9.59
N TRP A 130 -12.09 2.97 8.75
CA TRP A 130 -11.66 3.48 7.45
C TRP A 130 -10.50 4.48 7.67
N ILE A 131 -10.71 5.51 8.49
CA ILE A 131 -9.70 6.54 8.77
C ILE A 131 -8.41 5.92 9.32
N MET A 132 -8.53 5.04 10.31
CA MET A 132 -7.39 4.36 10.92
C MET A 132 -6.58 3.55 9.91
N SER A 133 -7.23 2.81 9.01
CA SER A 133 -6.54 2.01 7.99
C SER A 133 -5.72 2.86 7.01
N ARG A 134 -6.22 4.05 6.62
CA ARG A 134 -5.51 4.96 5.71
C ARG A 134 -4.26 5.53 6.35
N VAL A 135 -4.39 5.98 7.60
CA VAL A 135 -3.27 6.51 8.39
C VAL A 135 -2.24 5.42 8.69
N THR A 136 -2.66 4.18 8.95
CA THR A 136 -1.76 3.10 9.39
C THR A 136 -1.24 2.22 8.26
N SER A 137 -2.07 1.32 7.74
CA SER A 137 -1.67 0.25 6.81
C SER A 137 -1.49 0.74 5.39
N ASP A 138 -2.35 1.66 4.91
CA ASP A 138 -2.21 2.14 3.53
C ASP A 138 -0.95 3.00 3.36
N SER A 139 -0.63 3.87 4.34
CA SER A 139 0.64 4.63 4.32
C SER A 139 1.88 3.75 4.37
N GLU A 140 1.83 2.64 5.11
CA GLU A 140 2.89 1.64 5.15
C GLU A 140 3.09 0.98 3.78
N ARG A 141 2.01 0.55 3.12
CA ARG A 141 2.08 -0.06 1.78
C ARG A 141 2.62 0.88 0.72
N ILE A 142 2.33 2.18 0.83
CA ILE A 142 2.89 3.22 -0.04
C ILE A 142 4.40 3.32 0.19
N ALA A 143 4.83 3.45 1.44
CA ALA A 143 6.23 3.56 1.79
C ALA A 143 7.03 2.30 1.36
N GLU A 144 6.49 1.11 1.59
CA GLU A 144 7.12 -0.16 1.19
C GLU A 144 7.29 -0.30 -0.32
N LEU A 145 6.30 0.14 -1.13
CA LEU A 145 6.43 0.09 -2.58
C LEU A 145 7.56 1.01 -3.06
N VAL A 146 7.66 2.20 -2.48
CA VAL A 146 8.68 3.20 -2.85
C VAL A 146 10.08 2.75 -2.44
N THR A 147 10.22 1.97 -1.37
CA THR A 147 11.52 1.49 -0.88
C THR A 147 11.83 0.09 -1.38
N TRP A 148 11.20 -0.94 -0.82
CA TRP A 148 11.47 -2.35 -1.13
C TRP A 148 11.01 -2.72 -2.53
N GLY A 149 9.86 -2.22 -2.99
CA GLY A 149 9.41 -2.45 -4.36
C GLY A 149 10.39 -1.87 -5.39
N LEU A 150 10.84 -0.63 -5.19
CA LEU A 150 11.82 0.00 -6.07
C LEU A 150 13.20 -0.66 -5.97
N LEU A 151 13.58 -1.16 -4.79
CA LEU A 151 14.78 -1.97 -4.56
C LEU A 151 14.79 -3.18 -5.46
N ASP A 152 13.77 -4.02 -5.32
CA ASP A 152 13.68 -5.29 -6.01
C ASP A 152 13.60 -5.11 -7.53
N ILE A 153 12.88 -4.08 -8.02
CA ILE A 153 12.85 -3.73 -9.45
C ILE A 153 14.23 -3.28 -9.94
N THR A 154 14.89 -2.38 -9.20
CA THR A 154 16.19 -1.83 -9.61
C THR A 154 17.24 -2.93 -9.59
N TRP A 155 17.27 -3.74 -8.54
CA TRP A 155 18.17 -4.88 -8.42
C TRP A 155 17.93 -5.87 -9.55
N GLY A 156 16.67 -6.25 -9.79
CA GLY A 156 16.35 -7.22 -10.82
C GLY A 156 16.70 -6.76 -12.22
N PHE A 157 16.33 -5.52 -12.56
CA PHE A 157 16.67 -4.93 -13.85
C PHE A 157 18.19 -4.78 -14.03
N THR A 158 18.89 -4.26 -13.03
CA THR A 158 20.33 -4.02 -13.10
C THR A 158 21.11 -5.33 -13.17
N ASN A 159 20.77 -6.30 -12.33
CA ASN A 159 21.40 -7.60 -12.30
C ASN A 159 21.24 -8.34 -13.63
N ILE A 160 20.01 -8.44 -14.16
CA ILE A 160 19.76 -9.06 -15.46
C ILE A 160 20.55 -8.33 -16.56
N SER A 161 20.52 -6.99 -16.58
CA SER A 161 21.21 -6.19 -17.60
C SER A 161 22.73 -6.41 -17.56
N ILE A 162 23.35 -6.35 -16.38
CA ILE A 162 24.80 -6.53 -16.22
C ILE A 162 25.18 -7.97 -16.59
N ALA A 163 24.45 -8.97 -16.11
CA ALA A 163 24.74 -10.37 -16.42
C ALA A 163 24.64 -10.65 -17.93
N VAL A 164 23.65 -10.06 -18.63
CA VAL A 164 23.55 -10.12 -20.09
C VAL A 164 24.77 -9.46 -20.75
N ILE A 165 25.21 -8.29 -20.30
CA ILE A 165 26.41 -7.62 -20.83
C ILE A 165 27.65 -8.52 -20.68
N PHE A 166 27.88 -9.09 -19.48
CA PHE A 166 29.00 -10.00 -19.25
C PHE A 166 28.92 -11.26 -20.13
N MET A 167 27.74 -11.83 -20.33
CA MET A 167 27.54 -12.95 -21.24
C MET A 167 27.91 -12.59 -22.70
N PHE A 168 27.53 -11.41 -23.18
CA PHE A 168 27.91 -10.94 -24.51
C PHE A 168 29.43 -10.73 -24.65
N LEU A 169 30.09 -10.26 -23.58
CA LEU A 169 31.55 -10.11 -23.55
C LEU A 169 32.29 -11.45 -23.57
N ILE A 170 31.71 -12.49 -22.98
CA ILE A 170 32.28 -13.85 -23.01
C ILE A 170 32.04 -14.50 -24.37
N ASN A 171 30.77 -14.65 -24.78
CA ASN A 171 30.41 -15.23 -26.07
C ASN A 171 29.01 -14.78 -26.52
N TRP A 172 28.97 -13.93 -27.55
CA TRP A 172 27.73 -13.38 -28.06
C TRP A 172 26.74 -14.42 -28.62
N LYS A 173 27.22 -15.54 -29.19
CA LYS A 173 26.34 -16.59 -29.75
C LYS A 173 25.59 -17.32 -28.64
N MET A 174 26.28 -17.63 -27.54
CA MET A 174 25.64 -18.24 -26.38
C MET A 174 24.77 -17.26 -25.60
N ALA A 175 25.19 -16.00 -25.50
CA ALA A 175 24.38 -14.96 -24.88
C ALA A 175 23.00 -14.85 -25.53
N LEU A 176 22.92 -14.91 -26.87
CA LEU A 176 21.64 -14.90 -27.59
C LEU A 176 20.71 -16.05 -27.19
N ILE A 177 21.24 -17.26 -27.00
CA ILE A 177 20.45 -18.41 -26.56
C ILE A 177 19.80 -18.13 -25.19
N VAL A 178 20.56 -17.55 -24.26
CA VAL A 178 20.09 -17.26 -22.90
C VAL A 178 19.14 -16.06 -22.87
N VAL A 179 19.43 -15.01 -23.63
CA VAL A 179 18.59 -13.80 -23.71
C VAL A 179 17.18 -14.14 -24.21
N VAL A 180 17.01 -15.15 -25.08
CA VAL A 180 15.68 -15.60 -25.52
C VAL A 180 14.88 -16.26 -24.39
N ILE A 181 15.55 -16.90 -23.42
CA ILE A 181 14.90 -17.58 -22.30
C ILE A 181 14.39 -16.56 -21.25
N VAL A 182 15.06 -15.42 -21.10
CA VAL A 182 14.71 -14.42 -20.09
C VAL A 182 13.27 -13.87 -20.25
N PRO A 183 12.82 -13.40 -21.42
CA PRO A 183 11.43 -12.98 -21.62
C PRO A 183 10.42 -14.08 -21.33
N ILE A 184 10.73 -15.33 -21.69
CA ILE A 184 9.86 -16.49 -21.42
C ILE A 184 9.72 -16.69 -19.90
N LEU A 185 10.83 -16.65 -19.15
CA LEU A 185 10.81 -16.72 -17.70
C LEU A 185 9.98 -15.61 -17.06
N VAL A 186 10.15 -14.36 -17.51
CA VAL A 186 9.40 -13.20 -17.01
C VAL A 186 7.89 -13.34 -17.27
N ILE A 187 7.51 -13.71 -18.50
CA ILE A 187 6.10 -13.89 -18.87
C ILE A 187 5.47 -15.01 -18.05
N VAL A 188 6.12 -16.16 -17.94
CA VAL A 188 5.63 -17.29 -17.15
C VAL A 188 5.48 -16.89 -15.69
N ALA A 189 6.48 -16.23 -15.11
CA ALA A 189 6.42 -15.80 -13.71
C ALA A 189 5.31 -14.78 -13.45
N ALA A 190 5.13 -13.80 -14.33
CA ALA A 190 4.05 -12.83 -14.22
C ALA A 190 2.67 -13.50 -14.31
N GLN A 191 2.48 -14.43 -15.27
CA GLN A 191 1.23 -15.16 -15.44
C GLN A 191 0.89 -16.00 -14.21
N PHE A 192 1.83 -16.81 -13.70
CA PHE A 192 1.62 -17.58 -12.47
C PHE A 192 1.24 -16.67 -11.31
N LYS A 193 1.95 -15.55 -11.14
CA LYS A 193 1.71 -14.65 -10.02
C LYS A 193 0.31 -14.05 -10.05
N VAL A 194 -0.16 -13.60 -11.22
CA VAL A 194 -1.52 -13.05 -11.39
C VAL A 194 -2.57 -14.09 -11.01
N HIS A 195 -2.50 -15.31 -11.58
CA HIS A 195 -3.48 -16.36 -11.30
C HIS A 195 -3.46 -16.81 -9.83
N ILE A 196 -2.27 -16.90 -9.21
CA ILE A 196 -2.14 -17.21 -7.79
C ILE A 196 -2.84 -16.15 -6.94
N LEU A 197 -2.63 -14.86 -7.23
CA LEU A 197 -3.26 -13.78 -6.48
C LEU A 197 -4.78 -13.78 -6.63
N ASP A 198 -5.30 -14.06 -7.82
CA ASP A 198 -6.73 -14.08 -8.06
C ASP A 198 -7.42 -15.21 -7.29
N GLU A 199 -6.84 -16.41 -7.24
CA GLU A 199 -7.35 -17.49 -6.38
C GLU A 199 -7.25 -17.13 -4.89
N PHE A 200 -6.17 -16.49 -4.44
CA PHE A 200 -6.06 -16.01 -3.05
C PHE A 200 -7.06 -14.89 -2.71
N ARG A 201 -7.48 -14.07 -3.68
CA ARG A 201 -8.57 -13.11 -3.51
C ARG A 201 -9.90 -13.82 -3.27
N ILE A 202 -10.19 -14.88 -4.01
CA ILE A 202 -11.38 -15.72 -3.81
C ILE A 202 -11.36 -16.34 -2.40
N VAL A 203 -10.23 -16.92 -1.99
CA VAL A 203 -10.04 -17.47 -0.63
C VAL A 203 -10.36 -16.41 0.44
N ARG A 204 -9.83 -15.18 0.29
CA ARG A 204 -10.07 -14.09 1.23
C ARG A 204 -11.54 -13.69 1.30
N LYS A 205 -12.23 -13.64 0.15
CA LYS A 205 -13.68 -13.34 0.07
C LYS A 205 -14.51 -14.41 0.78
N ILE A 206 -14.21 -15.69 0.54
CA ILE A 206 -14.94 -16.79 1.20
C ILE A 206 -14.64 -16.80 2.70
N ASN A 207 -13.39 -16.56 3.11
CA ASN A 207 -13.01 -16.48 4.53
C ASN A 207 -13.79 -15.38 5.28
N SER A 208 -14.07 -14.25 4.64
CA SER A 208 -14.94 -13.22 5.21
C SER A 208 -16.37 -13.72 5.43
N LYS A 209 -16.95 -14.46 4.47
CA LYS A 209 -18.28 -15.09 4.63
C LYS A 209 -18.29 -16.12 5.74
N ILE A 210 -17.26 -16.98 5.83
CA ILE A 210 -17.10 -17.96 6.90
C ILE A 210 -17.05 -17.28 8.26
N THR A 211 -16.27 -16.20 8.39
CA THR A 211 -16.17 -15.43 9.63
C THR A 211 -17.50 -14.79 10.00
N GLY A 212 -18.24 -14.26 9.01
CA GLY A 212 -19.60 -13.73 9.19
C GLY A 212 -20.56 -14.80 9.70
N ALA A 213 -20.66 -15.93 9.00
CA ALA A 213 -21.51 -17.05 9.40
C ALA A 213 -21.15 -17.59 10.78
N TYR A 214 -19.86 -17.66 11.11
CA TYR A 214 -19.39 -18.06 12.43
C TYR A 214 -19.87 -17.10 13.52
N ASN A 215 -19.75 -15.78 13.29
CA ASN A 215 -20.21 -14.75 14.23
C ASN A 215 -21.73 -14.80 14.42
N GLU A 216 -22.48 -14.92 13.33
CA GLU A 216 -23.95 -15.02 13.37
C GLU A 216 -24.42 -16.25 14.15
N ASN A 217 -23.83 -17.43 13.90
CA ASN A 217 -24.17 -18.66 14.61
C ASN A 217 -23.86 -18.59 16.10
N ILE A 218 -22.76 -17.96 16.50
CA ILE A 218 -22.40 -17.78 17.92
C ILE A 218 -23.36 -16.81 18.61
N MET A 219 -23.62 -15.65 18.01
CA MET A 219 -24.54 -14.66 18.55
C MET A 219 -25.98 -15.21 18.63
N GLY A 220 -26.35 -16.02 17.64
CA GLY A 220 -27.65 -16.68 17.51
C GLY A 220 -27.78 -18.02 18.23
N VAL A 221 -26.78 -18.46 19.01
CA VAL A 221 -26.72 -19.84 19.53
C VAL A 221 -27.98 -20.28 20.29
N ARG A 222 -28.61 -19.36 21.03
CA ARG A 222 -29.89 -19.64 21.74
C ARG A 222 -31.03 -19.94 20.77
N VAL A 223 -31.10 -19.20 19.66
CA VAL A 223 -32.11 -19.38 18.61
C VAL A 223 -31.88 -20.70 17.89
N THR A 224 -30.66 -20.96 17.43
CA THR A 224 -30.27 -22.23 16.79
C THR A 224 -30.62 -23.44 17.66
N LYS A 225 -30.28 -23.39 18.97
CA LYS A 225 -30.61 -24.46 19.92
C LYS A 225 -32.11 -24.61 20.16
N SER A 226 -32.83 -23.50 20.29
CA SER A 226 -34.29 -23.54 20.52
C SER A 226 -35.08 -24.09 19.32
N LEU A 227 -34.56 -23.90 18.10
CA LEU A 227 -35.15 -24.36 16.84
C LEU A 227 -34.57 -25.70 16.34
N THR A 228 -33.60 -26.28 17.07
CA THR A 228 -32.93 -27.54 16.70
C THR A 228 -32.34 -27.51 15.28
N ARG A 229 -31.68 -26.40 14.93
CA ARG A 229 -31.14 -26.14 13.57
C ARG A 229 -29.68 -26.53 13.39
N GLU A 230 -29.03 -27.14 14.37
CA GLU A 230 -27.58 -27.37 14.36
C GLU A 230 -27.07 -28.11 13.10
N GLU A 231 -27.79 -29.14 12.65
CA GLU A 231 -27.43 -29.91 11.45
C GLU A 231 -27.61 -29.08 10.15
N GLN A 232 -28.63 -28.23 10.10
CA GLN A 232 -28.88 -27.35 8.94
C GLN A 232 -27.78 -26.29 8.85
N ASP A 233 -27.49 -25.62 9.97
CA ASP A 233 -26.47 -24.58 10.06
C ASP A 233 -25.07 -25.17 9.77
N LEU A 234 -24.81 -26.41 10.24
CA LEU A 234 -23.59 -27.15 9.89
C LEU A 234 -23.52 -27.45 8.38
N GLY A 235 -24.61 -27.87 7.76
CA GLY A 235 -24.68 -28.12 6.31
C GLY A 235 -24.38 -26.86 5.49
N GLU A 236 -24.96 -25.72 5.87
CA GLU A 236 -24.69 -24.42 5.24
C GLU A 236 -23.22 -24.00 5.42
N PHE A 237 -22.67 -24.20 6.63
CA PHE A 237 -21.26 -23.91 6.91
C PHE A 237 -20.29 -24.83 6.15
N GLN A 238 -20.66 -26.10 5.94
CA GLN A 238 -19.90 -27.06 5.14
C GLN A 238 -19.79 -26.64 3.67
N VAL A 239 -20.82 -26.02 3.09
CA VAL A 239 -20.75 -25.48 1.72
C VAL A 239 -19.70 -24.38 1.64
N LEU A 240 -19.74 -23.41 2.56
CA LEU A 240 -18.77 -22.31 2.60
C LEU A 240 -17.33 -22.80 2.78
N THR A 241 -17.11 -23.74 3.71
CA THR A 241 -15.77 -24.29 3.97
C THR A 241 -15.26 -25.16 2.82
N ARG A 242 -16.16 -25.89 2.12
CA ARG A 242 -15.81 -26.64 0.91
C ARG A 242 -15.42 -25.72 -0.25
N ASP A 243 -16.13 -24.61 -0.44
CA ASP A 243 -15.76 -23.61 -1.45
C ASP A 243 -14.40 -22.99 -1.14
N MET A 244 -14.14 -22.68 0.15
CA MET A 244 -12.83 -22.20 0.58
C MET A 244 -11.74 -23.24 0.32
N TYR A 245 -11.99 -24.52 0.63
CA TYR A 245 -11.05 -25.59 0.36
C TYR A 245 -10.71 -25.69 -1.13
N GLN A 246 -11.70 -25.63 -2.02
CA GLN A 246 -11.45 -25.71 -3.47
C GLN A 246 -10.61 -24.54 -3.97
N ALA A 247 -10.94 -23.31 -3.57
CA ALA A 247 -10.18 -22.12 -3.95
C ALA A 247 -8.76 -22.14 -3.37
N ALA A 248 -8.62 -22.52 -2.10
CA ALA A 248 -7.32 -22.61 -1.43
C ALA A 248 -6.45 -23.72 -2.05
N TYR A 249 -7.05 -24.85 -2.43
CA TYR A 249 -6.36 -25.94 -3.12
C TYR A 249 -5.84 -25.48 -4.48
N ARG A 250 -6.65 -24.78 -5.29
CA ARG A 250 -6.20 -24.21 -6.58
C ARG A 250 -5.06 -23.22 -6.40
N ALA A 251 -5.17 -22.29 -5.45
CA ALA A 251 -4.12 -21.33 -5.12
C ALA A 251 -2.81 -22.02 -4.71
N ALA A 252 -2.90 -23.03 -3.83
CA ALA A 252 -1.77 -23.81 -3.37
C ALA A 252 -1.15 -24.64 -4.49
N TRP A 253 -1.96 -25.25 -5.35
CA TRP A 253 -1.50 -26.04 -6.48
C TRP A 253 -0.75 -25.18 -7.51
N LEU A 254 -1.29 -24.01 -7.88
CA LEU A 254 -0.60 -23.04 -8.74
C LEU A 254 0.72 -22.57 -8.12
N SER A 255 0.73 -22.30 -6.81
CA SER A 255 1.93 -21.89 -6.09
C SER A 255 2.99 -23.00 -6.07
N ALA A 256 2.56 -24.26 -5.91
CA ALA A 256 3.45 -25.43 -5.92
C ALA A 256 4.00 -25.72 -7.33
N LEU A 257 3.22 -25.48 -8.38
CA LEU A 257 3.64 -25.70 -9.78
C LEU A 257 4.63 -24.64 -10.28
N PHE A 258 4.59 -23.43 -9.73
CA PHE A 258 5.42 -22.30 -10.15
C PHE A 258 6.93 -22.62 -10.14
N LEU A 259 7.47 -23.08 -9.00
CA LEU A 259 8.90 -23.35 -8.87
C LEU A 259 9.38 -24.46 -9.83
N PRO A 260 8.71 -25.63 -9.94
CA PRO A 260 9.07 -26.66 -10.91
C PRO A 260 9.07 -26.17 -12.36
N VAL A 261 8.09 -25.37 -12.78
CA VAL A 261 8.02 -24.84 -14.15
C VAL A 261 9.19 -23.91 -14.44
N VAL A 262 9.51 -23.01 -13.50
CA VAL A 262 10.67 -22.12 -13.62
C VAL A 262 11.98 -22.89 -13.65
N GLN A 263 12.13 -23.90 -12.78
CA GLN A 263 13.30 -24.78 -12.76
C GLN A 263 13.46 -25.56 -14.07
N LEU A 264 12.36 -26.02 -14.68
CA LEU A 264 12.40 -26.70 -15.98
C LEU A 264 12.89 -25.75 -17.09
N LEU A 265 12.40 -24.51 -17.13
CA LEU A 265 12.88 -23.50 -18.08
C LEU A 265 14.37 -23.19 -17.91
N VAL A 266 14.82 -23.04 -16.66
CA VAL A 266 16.25 -22.86 -16.33
C VAL A 266 17.07 -24.08 -16.75
N ALA A 267 16.58 -25.30 -16.49
CA ALA A 267 17.26 -26.55 -16.86
C ALA A 267 17.38 -26.72 -18.38
N VAL A 268 16.38 -26.30 -19.15
CA VAL A 268 16.45 -26.25 -20.62
C VAL A 268 17.54 -25.28 -21.07
N GLY A 269 17.63 -24.10 -20.46
CA GLY A 269 18.68 -23.12 -20.75
C GLY A 269 20.08 -23.63 -20.43
N VAL A 270 20.26 -24.21 -19.26
CA VAL A 270 21.52 -24.84 -18.83
C VAL A 270 21.90 -25.97 -19.79
N SER A 271 20.94 -26.80 -20.18
CA SER A 271 21.17 -27.91 -21.12
C SER A 271 21.57 -27.41 -22.51
N ALA A 272 20.93 -26.36 -23.03
CA ALA A 272 21.32 -25.74 -24.30
C ALA A 272 22.74 -25.13 -24.24
N VAL A 273 23.08 -24.48 -23.13
CA VAL A 273 24.42 -23.92 -22.88
C VAL A 273 25.48 -25.00 -22.78
N VAL A 274 25.22 -26.08 -22.06
CA VAL A 274 26.18 -27.19 -21.90
C VAL A 274 26.36 -27.94 -23.21
N TRP A 275 25.28 -28.20 -23.96
CA TRP A 275 25.34 -28.87 -25.25
C TRP A 275 26.13 -28.06 -26.29
N TYR A 276 25.74 -26.80 -26.51
CA TYR A 276 26.40 -25.95 -27.50
C TYR A 276 27.79 -25.52 -27.05
N GLY A 277 27.96 -25.22 -25.76
CA GLY A 277 29.24 -24.87 -25.15
C GLY A 277 30.23 -26.04 -25.21
N GLY A 278 29.79 -27.27 -24.95
CA GLY A 278 30.64 -28.46 -25.05
C GLY A 278 31.23 -28.64 -26.45
N LEU A 279 30.39 -28.49 -27.49
CA LEU A 279 30.85 -28.52 -28.89
C LEU A 279 31.85 -27.38 -29.22
N GLN A 280 31.66 -26.19 -28.63
CA GLN A 280 32.58 -25.05 -28.78
C GLN A 280 33.91 -25.26 -28.05
N VAL A 281 33.91 -25.91 -26.88
CA VAL A 281 35.13 -26.25 -26.15
C VAL A 281 35.98 -27.24 -26.94
N GLU A 282 35.37 -28.27 -27.53
CA GLU A 282 36.09 -29.20 -28.42
C GLU A 282 36.66 -28.51 -29.67
N ALA A 283 35.96 -27.51 -30.20
CA ALA A 283 36.41 -26.70 -31.32
C ALA A 283 37.43 -25.60 -30.93
N GLY A 284 37.80 -25.49 -29.64
CA GLY A 284 38.73 -24.48 -29.13
C GLY A 284 38.19 -23.04 -29.10
N GLY A 285 36.88 -22.86 -29.28
CA GLY A 285 36.22 -21.55 -29.29
C GLY A 285 35.86 -21.01 -27.89
N MET A 286 35.91 -21.85 -26.85
CA MET A 286 35.54 -21.53 -25.47
C MET A 286 36.32 -22.33 -24.44
N SER A 287 36.39 -21.84 -23.19
CA SER A 287 36.91 -22.56 -22.03
C SER A 287 35.81 -23.30 -21.26
N ILE A 288 36.21 -24.22 -20.38
CA ILE A 288 35.28 -24.87 -19.44
C ILE A 288 34.74 -23.85 -18.42
N GLY A 289 35.57 -22.89 -18.00
CA GLY A 289 35.15 -21.77 -17.16
C GLY A 289 34.09 -20.89 -17.82
N ASP A 290 34.11 -20.74 -19.15
CA ASP A 290 33.04 -20.03 -19.85
C ASP A 290 31.69 -20.74 -19.68
N ILE A 291 31.63 -22.06 -19.88
CA ILE A 291 30.39 -22.84 -19.68
C ILE A 291 29.92 -22.68 -18.23
N GLN A 292 30.83 -22.79 -17.26
CA GLN A 292 30.49 -22.60 -15.85
C GLN A 292 29.92 -21.21 -15.57
N ALA A 293 30.51 -20.14 -16.12
CA ALA A 293 29.99 -18.78 -15.99
C ALA A 293 28.57 -18.67 -16.54
N PHE A 294 28.31 -19.21 -17.74
CA PHE A 294 26.99 -19.20 -18.34
C PHE A 294 25.95 -19.94 -17.48
N VAL A 295 26.28 -21.12 -16.97
CA VAL A 295 25.40 -21.88 -16.07
C VAL A 295 25.10 -21.10 -14.80
N SER A 296 26.11 -20.46 -14.21
CA SER A 296 25.94 -19.64 -13.01
C SER A 296 25.05 -18.42 -13.25
N TYR A 297 25.27 -17.68 -14.34
CA TYR A 297 24.43 -16.53 -14.69
C TYR A 297 22.96 -16.93 -14.92
N ILE A 298 22.69 -18.01 -15.66
CA ILE A 298 21.30 -18.50 -15.88
C ILE A 298 20.63 -18.85 -14.56
N THR A 299 21.33 -19.60 -13.71
CA THR A 299 20.79 -20.05 -12.43
C THR A 299 20.52 -18.88 -11.49
N PHE A 300 21.40 -17.87 -11.50
CA PHE A 300 21.27 -16.67 -10.68
C PHE A 300 20.14 -15.76 -11.15
N MET A 301 19.96 -15.60 -12.47
CA MET A 301 18.87 -14.80 -13.08
C MET A 301 17.47 -15.28 -12.70
N MET A 302 17.31 -16.51 -12.23
CA MET A 302 16.04 -17.02 -11.71
C MET A 302 15.50 -16.12 -10.57
N TRP A 303 16.34 -15.74 -9.62
CA TRP A 303 15.93 -15.00 -8.43
C TRP A 303 15.38 -13.59 -8.74
N PRO A 304 16.09 -12.74 -9.51
CA PRO A 304 15.57 -11.42 -9.82
C PRO A 304 14.29 -11.44 -10.66
N VAL A 305 14.11 -12.42 -11.55
CA VAL A 305 12.84 -12.57 -12.27
C VAL A 305 11.68 -12.87 -11.31
N GLN A 306 11.90 -13.72 -10.29
CA GLN A 306 10.89 -14.02 -9.28
C GLN A 306 10.55 -12.79 -8.42
N GLU A 307 11.55 -12.04 -7.98
CA GLU A 307 11.32 -10.83 -7.19
C GLU A 307 10.59 -9.76 -8.00
N MET A 308 10.95 -9.52 -9.26
CA MET A 308 10.21 -8.58 -10.12
C MET A 308 8.72 -8.95 -10.27
N ALA A 309 8.40 -10.25 -10.42
CA ALA A 309 7.03 -10.71 -10.46
C ALA A 309 6.30 -10.49 -9.11
N ARG A 310 6.99 -10.68 -7.99
CA ARG A 310 6.46 -10.38 -6.66
C ARG A 310 6.20 -8.89 -6.47
N VAL A 311 7.10 -8.01 -6.91
CA VAL A 311 6.88 -6.56 -6.81
C VAL A 311 5.69 -6.12 -7.65
N TYR A 312 5.52 -6.67 -8.85
CA TYR A 312 4.35 -6.36 -9.69
C TYR A 312 3.02 -6.59 -8.95
N ALA A 313 2.92 -7.73 -8.25
CA ALA A 313 1.77 -8.05 -7.39
C ALA A 313 1.57 -7.04 -6.24
N GLN A 314 2.66 -6.68 -5.56
CA GLN A 314 2.64 -5.71 -4.45
C GLN A 314 2.27 -4.31 -4.94
N MET A 315 2.78 -3.91 -6.10
CA MET A 315 2.50 -2.63 -6.74
C MET A 315 1.00 -2.41 -6.95
N GLN A 316 0.27 -3.42 -7.43
CA GLN A 316 -1.19 -3.32 -7.59
C GLN A 316 -1.91 -3.04 -6.26
N GLN A 317 -1.50 -3.71 -5.18
CA GLN A 317 -2.10 -3.50 -3.86
C GLN A 317 -1.76 -2.12 -3.30
N SER A 318 -0.51 -1.69 -3.47
CA SER A 318 -0.05 -0.39 -3.01
C SER A 318 -0.68 0.77 -3.79
N ILE A 319 -1.01 0.59 -5.08
CA ILE A 319 -1.78 1.58 -5.86
C ILE A 319 -3.17 1.78 -5.25
N ALA A 320 -3.90 0.70 -4.95
CA ALA A 320 -5.22 0.80 -4.33
C ALA A 320 -5.15 1.45 -2.92
N SER A 321 -4.13 1.10 -2.13
CA SER A 321 -3.86 1.77 -0.85
C SER A 321 -3.53 3.25 -1.03
N ALA A 322 -2.76 3.61 -2.06
CA ALA A 322 -2.42 4.98 -2.36
C ALA A 322 -3.64 5.81 -2.76
N GLU A 323 -4.55 5.28 -3.58
CA GLU A 323 -5.79 5.97 -3.96
C GLU A 323 -6.62 6.32 -2.74
N ARG A 324 -6.78 5.38 -1.81
CA ARG A 324 -7.49 5.60 -0.54
C ARG A 324 -6.79 6.59 0.39
N ALA A 325 -5.47 6.53 0.51
CA ALA A 325 -4.72 7.46 1.35
C ALA A 325 -4.72 8.87 0.75
N PHE A 326 -4.59 8.98 -0.57
CA PHE A 326 -4.64 10.26 -1.27
C PHE A 326 -6.05 10.85 -1.30
N SER A 327 -7.12 10.04 -1.35
CA SER A 327 -8.48 10.57 -1.21
C SER A 327 -8.72 11.21 0.15
N LEU A 328 -8.11 10.68 1.22
CA LEU A 328 -8.10 11.35 2.53
C LEU A 328 -7.29 12.65 2.51
N ILE A 329 -6.11 12.66 1.89
CA ILE A 329 -5.24 13.86 1.83
C ILE A 329 -5.87 14.98 0.97
N ASP A 330 -6.61 14.61 -0.06
CA ASP A 330 -7.21 15.54 -1.02
C ASP A 330 -8.65 15.90 -0.64
N SER A 331 -9.20 15.34 0.44
CA SER A 331 -10.54 15.69 0.90
C SER A 331 -10.58 17.15 1.37
N VAL A 332 -11.69 17.83 1.06
CA VAL A 332 -11.87 19.25 1.36
C VAL A 332 -12.89 19.38 2.50
N PRO A 333 -12.61 20.15 3.56
CA PRO A 333 -13.59 20.40 4.62
C PRO A 333 -14.86 21.04 4.05
N GLU A 334 -16.05 20.57 4.49
CA GLU A 334 -17.34 21.12 4.02
C GLU A 334 -17.56 22.55 4.55
N VAL A 335 -17.10 22.81 5.77
CA VAL A 335 -17.19 24.11 6.44
C VAL A 335 -15.79 24.72 6.49
N GLN A 336 -15.64 25.92 5.93
CA GLN A 336 -14.38 26.67 5.87
C GLN A 336 -14.63 28.16 6.13
N ASP A 337 -13.60 28.84 6.63
CA ASP A 337 -13.63 30.29 6.78
C ASP A 337 -13.72 30.96 5.40
N LYS A 338 -14.60 31.96 5.27
CA LYS A 338 -14.63 32.83 4.09
C LYS A 338 -13.33 33.63 4.00
N VAL A 339 -12.95 33.98 2.77
CA VAL A 339 -11.82 34.90 2.55
C VAL A 339 -12.16 36.25 3.17
N GLY A 340 -11.37 36.68 4.16
CA GLY A 340 -11.63 37.91 4.91
C GLY A 340 -12.56 37.74 6.11
N ALA A 341 -12.79 36.52 6.58
CA ALA A 341 -13.52 36.26 7.81
C ALA A 341 -12.91 37.03 8.99
N ILE A 342 -13.77 37.57 9.85
CA ILE A 342 -13.40 38.45 10.96
C ILE A 342 -13.25 37.66 12.27
N GLU A 343 -12.33 38.11 13.11
CA GLU A 343 -12.19 37.65 14.49
C GLU A 343 -12.68 38.73 15.44
N PRO A 344 -13.97 38.76 15.80
CA PRO A 344 -14.50 39.77 16.70
C PRO A 344 -13.93 39.57 18.11
N GLU A 345 -13.62 40.69 18.78
CA GLU A 345 -13.15 40.68 20.17
C GLU A 345 -14.16 40.03 21.14
N THR A 346 -15.45 40.08 20.80
CA THR A 346 -16.51 39.47 21.60
C THR A 346 -17.68 38.98 20.74
N LEU A 347 -18.22 37.82 21.10
CA LEU A 347 -19.48 37.28 20.58
C LEU A 347 -20.67 37.52 21.53
N ARG A 348 -20.53 38.48 22.46
CA ARG A 348 -21.62 38.86 23.37
C ARG A 348 -22.69 39.63 22.61
N GLY A 349 -23.80 38.97 22.35
CA GLY A 349 -25.00 39.57 21.79
C GLY A 349 -26.10 38.54 21.61
N ASP A 350 -27.12 38.91 20.86
CA ASP A 350 -28.25 38.05 20.55
C ASP A 350 -27.86 36.96 19.54
N ILE A 351 -28.54 35.83 19.60
CA ILE A 351 -28.45 34.75 18.62
C ILE A 351 -29.78 34.72 17.86
N VAL A 352 -29.73 34.80 16.53
CA VAL A 352 -30.93 34.76 15.68
C VAL A 352 -30.78 33.70 14.61
N PHE A 353 -31.72 32.75 14.59
CA PHE A 353 -32.01 31.89 13.45
C PHE A 353 -33.15 32.55 12.66
N ASP A 354 -32.93 32.83 11.40
CA ASP A 354 -33.89 33.49 10.51
C ASP A 354 -34.23 32.58 9.33
N HIS A 355 -35.44 32.00 9.35
CA HIS A 355 -35.99 31.15 8.29
C HIS A 355 -35.01 30.03 7.83
N VAL A 356 -34.45 29.31 8.81
CA VAL A 356 -33.38 28.32 8.58
C VAL A 356 -33.93 26.98 8.11
N ASP A 357 -33.46 26.54 6.94
CA ASP A 357 -33.66 25.18 6.43
C ASP A 357 -32.36 24.38 6.51
N PHE A 358 -32.45 23.15 7.00
CA PHE A 358 -31.30 22.27 7.09
C PHE A 358 -31.64 20.79 6.94
N TYR A 359 -30.73 20.09 6.26
CA TYR A 359 -30.75 18.65 6.11
C TYR A 359 -29.32 18.08 6.09
N TYR A 360 -29.12 16.91 6.71
CA TYR A 360 -27.88 16.14 6.57
C TYR A 360 -27.83 15.38 5.24
N GLU A 361 -29.01 14.95 4.77
CA GLU A 361 -29.25 14.25 3.51
C GLU A 361 -30.40 14.98 2.79
N VAL A 362 -30.23 15.29 1.51
CA VAL A 362 -31.20 16.10 0.72
C VAL A 362 -32.64 15.57 0.83
N GLU A 363 -32.80 14.25 0.93
CA GLU A 363 -34.10 13.58 0.98
C GLU A 363 -34.77 13.62 2.36
N LYS A 364 -34.08 14.07 3.41
CA LYS A 364 -34.56 14.06 4.80
C LYS A 364 -34.36 15.42 5.46
N PRO A 365 -35.29 16.38 5.26
CA PRO A 365 -35.26 17.65 5.95
C PRO A 365 -35.35 17.46 7.47
N VAL A 366 -34.49 18.17 8.21
CA VAL A 366 -34.44 18.12 9.69
C VAL A 366 -35.03 19.38 10.30
N LEU A 367 -34.68 20.54 9.74
CA LEU A 367 -35.28 21.84 10.06
C LEU A 367 -35.88 22.41 8.77
N SER A 368 -37.09 22.94 8.88
CA SER A 368 -37.78 23.61 7.78
C SER A 368 -38.37 24.92 8.28
N ASP A 369 -38.00 26.02 7.63
CA ASP A 369 -38.45 27.37 7.98
C ASP A 369 -38.29 27.72 9.47
N PHE A 370 -37.15 27.37 10.07
CA PHE A 370 -36.94 27.49 11.52
C PHE A 370 -36.46 28.90 11.91
N SER A 371 -37.22 29.58 12.76
CA SER A 371 -36.86 30.88 13.32
C SER A 371 -36.81 30.86 14.85
N LEU A 372 -35.76 31.43 15.43
CA LEU A 372 -35.52 31.50 16.87
C LEU A 372 -34.69 32.75 17.20
N HIS A 373 -35.11 33.53 18.18
CA HIS A 373 -34.35 34.66 18.71
C HIS A 373 -34.05 34.42 20.20
N VAL A 374 -32.78 34.43 20.56
CA VAL A 374 -32.30 34.29 21.94
C VAL A 374 -31.60 35.59 22.33
N GLN A 375 -32.10 36.27 23.36
CA GLN A 375 -31.54 37.53 23.81
C GLN A 375 -30.26 37.32 24.62
N HIS A 376 -29.36 38.30 24.61
CA HIS A 376 -28.16 38.25 25.42
C HIS A 376 -28.49 38.05 26.92
N GLY A 377 -27.94 36.99 27.52
CA GLY A 377 -28.17 36.62 28.92
C GLY A 377 -29.41 35.75 29.17
N GLU A 378 -30.20 35.49 28.14
CA GLU A 378 -31.36 34.61 28.20
C GLU A 378 -30.93 33.13 28.21
N THR A 379 -31.63 32.31 29.00
CA THR A 379 -31.48 30.85 28.99
C THR A 379 -32.73 30.22 28.41
N ILE A 380 -32.59 29.57 27.27
CA ILE A 380 -33.68 28.85 26.60
C ILE A 380 -33.57 27.34 26.82
N ALA A 381 -34.70 26.64 26.80
CA ALA A 381 -34.76 25.18 26.86
C ALA A 381 -35.41 24.62 25.59
N LEU A 382 -34.67 23.78 24.85
CA LEU A 382 -35.18 23.09 23.68
C LEU A 382 -35.87 21.78 24.09
N VAL A 383 -37.20 21.70 23.95
CA VAL A 383 -38.01 20.54 24.37
C VAL A 383 -38.71 19.92 23.17
N GLY A 384 -38.72 18.59 23.08
CA GLY A 384 -39.41 17.86 22.01
C GLY A 384 -39.00 16.39 21.91
N PRO A 385 -39.70 15.57 21.11
CA PRO A 385 -39.40 14.14 20.96
C PRO A 385 -38.02 13.90 20.34
N THR A 386 -37.45 12.71 20.55
CA THR A 386 -36.21 12.28 19.88
C THR A 386 -36.36 12.40 18.36
N GLY A 387 -35.36 12.96 17.68
CA GLY A 387 -35.41 13.23 16.24
C GLY A 387 -35.98 14.60 15.84
N GLY A 388 -36.55 15.38 16.76
CA GLY A 388 -37.10 16.71 16.45
C GLY A 388 -36.08 17.84 16.26
N GLY A 389 -34.87 17.58 15.75
CA GLY A 389 -33.90 18.62 15.37
C GLY A 389 -33.14 19.34 16.50
N LYS A 390 -33.44 19.06 17.78
CA LYS A 390 -32.80 19.74 18.94
C LYS A 390 -31.26 19.75 18.90
N SER A 391 -30.64 18.59 18.68
CA SER A 391 -29.17 18.47 18.58
C SER A 391 -28.64 19.18 17.32
N THR A 392 -29.43 19.19 16.24
CA THR A 392 -29.09 19.87 14.99
C THR A 392 -29.04 21.39 15.16
N ILE A 393 -29.95 21.98 15.95
CA ILE A 393 -29.91 23.41 16.29
C ILE A 393 -28.58 23.77 16.97
N VAL A 394 -28.14 22.95 17.94
CA VAL A 394 -26.85 23.15 18.63
C VAL A 394 -25.68 22.99 17.65
N ASN A 395 -25.71 21.96 16.81
CA ASN A 395 -24.67 21.73 15.81
C ASN A 395 -24.55 22.87 14.78
N LEU A 396 -25.68 23.45 14.37
CA LEU A 396 -25.74 24.62 13.51
C LEU A 396 -25.21 25.87 14.22
N LEU A 397 -25.59 26.11 15.47
CA LEU A 397 -25.09 27.24 16.26
C LEU A 397 -23.57 27.19 16.43
N CYS A 398 -23.02 25.99 16.70
CA CYS A 398 -21.58 25.76 16.80
C CYS A 398 -20.87 25.79 15.43
N ARG A 399 -21.60 25.98 14.32
CA ARG A 399 -21.08 25.95 12.95
C ARG A 399 -20.31 24.67 12.62
N PHE A 400 -20.71 23.54 13.22
CA PHE A 400 -20.23 22.22 12.78
C PHE A 400 -20.84 21.83 11.42
N TYR A 401 -21.99 22.44 11.14
CA TYR A 401 -22.70 22.40 9.88
C TYR A 401 -23.17 23.83 9.55
N GLU A 402 -23.36 24.11 8.28
CA GLU A 402 -23.94 25.37 7.80
C GLU A 402 -25.37 25.14 7.28
N PRO A 403 -26.29 26.11 7.47
CA PRO A 403 -27.64 26.04 6.97
C PRO A 403 -27.65 25.93 5.45
N LYS A 404 -28.66 25.25 4.90
CA LYS A 404 -28.81 25.13 3.44
C LYS A 404 -29.60 26.33 2.88
N GLN A 405 -30.51 26.89 3.67
CA GLN A 405 -31.17 28.18 3.44
C GLN A 405 -31.40 28.91 4.77
N GLY A 406 -31.69 30.21 4.70
CA GLY A 406 -31.79 31.08 5.88
C GLY A 406 -30.43 31.54 6.40
N VAL A 407 -30.45 32.31 7.50
CA VAL A 407 -29.24 32.91 8.08
C VAL A 407 -29.22 32.68 9.59
N ILE A 408 -28.01 32.47 10.12
CA ILE A 408 -27.77 32.44 11.57
C ILE A 408 -26.84 33.61 11.89
N THR A 409 -27.27 34.47 12.82
CA THR A 409 -26.45 35.59 13.29
C THR A 409 -26.09 35.45 14.76
N ILE A 410 -24.87 35.87 15.10
CA ILE A 410 -24.36 35.95 16.48
C ILE A 410 -23.88 37.38 16.69
N ALA A 411 -24.45 38.06 17.70
CA ALA A 411 -24.17 39.47 17.98
C ALA A 411 -24.38 40.40 16.76
N GLY A 412 -25.38 40.10 15.93
CA GLY A 412 -25.73 40.87 14.74
C GLY A 412 -24.85 40.62 13.50
N HIS A 413 -23.86 39.74 13.59
CA HIS A 413 -23.04 39.31 12.45
C HIS A 413 -23.51 37.97 11.94
N ASP A 414 -23.57 37.78 10.62
CA ASP A 414 -23.68 36.44 10.04
C ASP A 414 -22.47 35.63 10.49
N TYR A 415 -22.73 34.53 11.19
CA TYR A 415 -21.70 33.69 11.76
C TYR A 415 -20.79 33.03 10.71
N THR A 416 -21.20 33.01 9.43
CA THR A 416 -20.36 32.54 8.32
C THR A 416 -19.26 33.52 7.94
N ASP A 417 -19.40 34.80 8.31
CA ASP A 417 -18.38 35.83 8.13
C ASP A 417 -17.37 35.86 9.28
N LEU A 418 -17.59 35.08 10.35
CA LEU A 418 -16.68 34.93 11.47
C LEU A 418 -15.70 33.77 11.21
N THR A 419 -14.51 33.80 11.80
CA THR A 419 -13.64 32.60 11.77
C THR A 419 -14.20 31.52 12.69
N LEU A 420 -14.04 30.25 12.29
CA LEU A 420 -14.39 29.09 13.13
C LEU A 420 -13.69 29.16 14.48
N HIS A 421 -12.42 29.58 14.49
CA HIS A 421 -11.65 29.76 15.72
C HIS A 421 -12.29 30.79 16.66
N ALA A 422 -12.75 31.93 16.15
CA ALA A 422 -13.42 32.95 16.96
C ALA A 422 -14.72 32.44 17.59
N ILE A 423 -15.51 31.65 16.84
CA ILE A 423 -16.73 31.01 17.35
C ILE A 423 -16.39 29.99 18.44
N HIS A 424 -15.49 29.04 18.15
CA HIS A 424 -15.22 27.91 19.04
C HIS A 424 -14.44 28.29 20.31
N SER A 425 -13.60 29.34 20.26
CA SER A 425 -12.87 29.83 21.44
C SER A 425 -13.75 30.54 22.47
N GLN A 426 -14.96 30.98 22.08
CA GLN A 426 -15.90 31.71 22.93
C GLN A 426 -17.16 30.90 23.28
N LEU A 427 -17.32 29.69 22.74
CA LEU A 427 -18.41 28.77 23.06
C LEU A 427 -18.01 27.73 24.10
N GLY A 428 -18.86 27.53 25.10
CA GLY A 428 -18.77 26.41 26.03
C GLY A 428 -19.77 25.31 25.66
N MET A 429 -19.32 24.05 25.62
CA MET A 429 -20.18 22.89 25.38
C MET A 429 -20.08 21.90 26.53
N VAL A 430 -21.23 21.43 27.02
CA VAL A 430 -21.32 20.33 27.99
C VAL A 430 -22.11 19.20 27.34
N LEU A 431 -21.42 18.10 27.04
CA LEU A 431 -22.02 16.92 26.41
C LEU A 431 -22.73 16.03 27.45
N GLN A 432 -23.77 15.32 27.02
CA GLN A 432 -24.46 14.33 27.85
C GLN A 432 -23.52 13.22 28.34
N THR A 433 -22.63 12.77 27.46
CA THR A 433 -21.54 11.83 27.76
C THR A 433 -20.22 12.47 27.36
N PRO A 434 -19.51 13.15 28.28
CA PRO A 434 -18.23 13.76 27.96
C PRO A 434 -17.20 12.68 27.62
N HIS A 435 -16.39 12.94 26.59
CA HIS A 435 -15.23 12.11 26.32
C HIS A 435 -14.10 12.53 27.26
N LEU A 436 -13.70 11.61 28.15
CA LEU A 436 -12.56 11.82 29.04
C LEU A 436 -11.32 11.22 28.38
N PHE A 437 -10.30 12.05 28.19
CA PHE A 437 -8.97 11.58 27.82
C PHE A 437 -8.30 10.97 29.06
N SER A 438 -7.38 10.03 28.85
CA SER A 438 -6.63 9.35 29.92
C SER A 438 -5.60 10.24 30.65
N GLY A 439 -5.74 11.56 30.54
CA GLY A 439 -4.79 12.57 31.02
C GLY A 439 -4.84 12.78 32.54
#